data_AF-A0A2E8XWM4-F1
#
_entry.id   AF-A0A2E8XWM4-F1
#
_cell.length_a   1.000
_cell.length_b   1.000
_cell.length_c   1.000
_cell.angle_alpha   90.00
_cell.angle_beta   90.00
_cell.angle_gamma   90.00
#
_symmetry.space_group_name_H-M   'P 1'
#
loop_
_entity.id
_entity.type
_entity.pdbx_description
1 polymer ?
#
loop_
_entity_poly.entity_id
_entity_poly.type
_entity_poly.pdbx_seq_one_letter_code
_entity_poly.pdbx_strand_id
1 'polypeptide(L)'
;MIKKILLCTYFSLVLAQVDTTITVDASDYNEWIYFSLRDAEVVYIEDPYSSYDWDIAFQRKHIKTNSGLSGMGMGAASVDSSMTWIDEWNNINSNLFNHEWIEDSVLNDFYDLTTHTFGPGIKNSALNSWGWFDDEYQLNVNHYVLHVLTSDGQNIVKFWPFSYYNNNGQGGFITFRYSSDFSINSCEYDIGDVSMDGNVNVTDVVSIINYILNNVDYNDCQLQIADYSQDGIINITDIIGIINIIIN
;
A
#
# COMPACT_ATOMS: atom_id res chain seq x y z
N MET A 1 -40.43 -39.47 18.26
CA MET A 1 -38.99 -39.37 17.96
C MET A 1 -38.77 -38.06 17.21
N ILE A 2 -38.41 -36.98 17.92
CA ILE A 2 -38.19 -35.67 17.32
C ILE A 2 -36.76 -35.64 16.78
N LYS A 3 -36.60 -35.64 15.45
CA LYS A 3 -35.30 -35.43 14.81
C LYS A 3 -34.91 -33.96 15.01
N LYS A 4 -33.93 -33.69 15.87
CA LYS A 4 -33.27 -32.38 15.92
C LYS A 4 -32.42 -32.23 14.66
N ILE A 5 -32.81 -31.30 13.79
CA ILE A 5 -31.99 -30.87 12.66
C ILE A 5 -30.93 -29.93 13.24
N LEU A 6 -29.66 -30.33 13.16
CA LEU A 6 -28.52 -29.49 13.51
C LEU A 6 -28.26 -28.57 12.31
N LEU A 7 -28.65 -27.30 12.42
CA LEU A 7 -28.35 -26.28 11.41
C LEU A 7 -26.97 -25.71 11.74
N CYS A 8 -25.91 -26.25 11.14
CA CYS A 8 -24.59 -25.62 11.18
C CYS A 8 -24.59 -24.45 10.18
N THR A 9 -24.79 -23.23 10.68
CA THR A 9 -24.53 -22.01 9.90
C THR A 9 -23.02 -21.79 9.90
N TYR A 10 -22.37 -22.08 8.76
CA TYR A 10 -21.01 -21.61 8.49
C TYR A 10 -21.06 -20.08 8.38
N PHE A 11 -20.52 -19.39 9.37
CA PHE A 11 -20.26 -17.96 9.29
C PHE A 11 -18.86 -17.79 8.72
N SER A 12 -18.76 -17.62 7.40
CA SER A 12 -17.50 -17.24 6.77
C SER A 12 -17.29 -15.75 7.00
N LEU A 13 -16.33 -15.40 7.85
CA LEU A 13 -15.81 -14.03 7.91
C LEU A 13 -15.20 -13.73 6.55
N VAL A 14 -15.81 -12.85 5.77
CA VAL A 14 -15.17 -12.29 4.58
C VAL A 14 -14.26 -11.20 5.10
N LEU A 15 -12.98 -11.51 5.27
CA LEU A 15 -11.97 -10.47 5.48
C LEU A 15 -12.01 -9.56 4.25
N ALA A 16 -12.09 -8.24 4.46
CA ALA A 16 -12.06 -7.27 3.39
C ALA A 16 -10.67 -7.32 2.75
N GLN A 17 -10.55 -8.02 1.63
CA GLN A 17 -9.34 -8.01 0.82
C GLN A 17 -9.19 -6.63 0.21
N VAL A 18 -8.00 -6.03 0.30
CA VAL A 18 -7.69 -4.88 -0.55
C VAL A 18 -7.68 -5.36 -1.99
N ASP A 19 -8.43 -4.72 -2.87
CA ASP A 19 -8.30 -4.86 -4.32
C ASP A 19 -8.57 -3.50 -4.95
N THR A 20 -7.50 -2.79 -5.27
CA THR A 20 -7.57 -1.39 -5.70
C THR A 20 -6.56 -1.07 -6.78
N THR A 21 -6.76 0.07 -7.44
CA THR A 21 -5.87 0.61 -8.47
C THR A 21 -5.35 1.97 -8.03
N ILE A 22 -4.04 2.15 -8.09
CA ILE A 22 -3.35 3.37 -7.68
C ILE A 22 -2.44 3.84 -8.79
N THR A 23 -2.31 5.16 -8.94
CA THR A 23 -1.31 5.79 -9.79
C THR A 23 -0.32 6.55 -8.93
N VAL A 24 0.97 6.29 -9.10
CA VAL A 24 2.06 7.01 -8.43
C VAL A 24 2.80 7.85 -9.46
N ASP A 25 2.99 9.14 -9.16
CA ASP A 25 3.86 10.04 -9.92
C ASP A 25 5.31 9.79 -9.52
N ALA A 26 5.99 8.91 -10.25
CA ALA A 26 7.41 8.62 -10.15
C ALA A 26 8.17 9.26 -11.32
N SER A 27 7.74 10.44 -11.78
CA SER A 27 8.31 11.05 -12.97
C SER A 27 9.73 11.59 -12.79
N ASP A 28 10.21 11.71 -11.56
CA ASP A 28 11.57 12.16 -11.26
C ASP A 28 12.64 11.10 -11.63
N TYR A 29 13.81 11.57 -12.09
CA TYR A 29 14.93 10.71 -12.49
C TYR A 29 15.90 10.41 -11.35
N ASN A 30 15.80 11.09 -10.21
CA ASN A 30 16.73 11.00 -9.08
C ASN A 30 16.01 10.65 -7.77
N GLU A 31 14.74 11.04 -7.63
CA GLU A 31 13.98 10.83 -6.40
C GLU A 31 13.13 9.55 -6.45
N TRP A 32 13.11 8.85 -5.30
CA TRP A 32 12.23 7.70 -5.08
C TRP A 32 10.96 8.14 -4.36
N ILE A 33 9.82 7.64 -4.83
CA ILE A 33 8.53 7.80 -4.16
C ILE A 33 8.21 6.53 -3.38
N TYR A 34 8.14 6.63 -2.06
CA TYR A 34 7.91 5.51 -1.15
C TYR A 34 6.42 5.25 -0.94
N PHE A 35 6.04 3.99 -0.85
CA PHE A 35 4.64 3.57 -0.79
C PHE A 35 4.45 2.46 0.26
N SER A 36 3.45 2.65 1.13
CA SER A 36 3.00 1.62 2.08
C SER A 36 1.89 0.80 1.41
N LEU A 37 2.14 -0.50 1.21
CA LEU A 37 1.12 -1.41 0.67
C LEU A 37 0.00 -1.64 1.69
N ARG A 38 0.30 -1.54 2.98
CA ARG A 38 -0.67 -1.72 4.08
C ARG A 38 -1.64 -0.54 4.19
N ASP A 39 -1.13 0.67 4.02
CA ASP A 39 -1.91 1.90 4.18
C ASP A 39 -2.47 2.41 2.84
N ALA A 40 -2.08 1.77 1.73
CA ALA A 40 -2.51 2.11 0.37
C ALA A 40 -2.13 3.54 -0.05
N GLU A 41 -1.02 4.08 0.46
CA GLU A 41 -0.64 5.48 0.24
C GLU A 41 0.87 5.70 0.05
N VAL A 42 1.18 6.88 -0.52
CA VAL A 42 2.55 7.40 -0.60
C VAL A 42 2.93 7.93 0.77
N VAL A 43 4.08 7.49 1.29
CA VAL A 43 4.57 7.85 2.62
C VAL A 43 5.86 8.66 2.51
N TYR A 44 6.03 9.62 3.43
CA TYR A 44 7.29 10.33 3.59
C TYR A 44 8.18 9.59 4.58
N ILE A 45 9.41 9.26 4.19
CA ILE A 45 10.37 8.53 5.02
C ILE A 45 11.67 9.32 5.09
N GLU A 46 12.05 9.74 6.29
CA GLU A 46 13.29 10.50 6.52
C GLU A 46 14.54 9.64 6.26
N ASP A 47 14.56 8.41 6.79
CA ASP A 47 15.61 7.42 6.51
C ASP A 47 15.02 6.09 6.02
N PRO A 48 14.95 5.89 4.69
CA PRO A 48 14.41 4.67 4.10
C PRO A 48 15.20 3.40 4.45
N TYR A 49 16.49 3.51 4.78
CA TYR A 49 17.30 2.34 5.10
C TYR A 49 16.98 1.77 6.48
N SER A 50 16.36 2.57 7.36
CA SER A 50 16.08 2.20 8.74
C SER A 50 14.59 2.25 9.13
N SER A 51 13.67 2.18 8.16
CA SER A 51 12.21 2.24 8.41
C SER A 51 11.51 1.00 7.86
N TYR A 52 10.47 0.54 8.56
CA TYR A 52 9.54 -0.50 8.11
C TYR A 52 8.25 0.10 7.51
N ASP A 53 8.12 1.42 7.47
CA ASP A 53 6.86 2.11 7.16
C ASP A 53 6.60 2.19 5.64
N TRP A 54 7.54 1.70 4.82
CA TRP A 54 7.40 1.57 3.37
C TRP A 54 7.67 0.14 2.91
N ASP A 55 6.95 -0.30 1.89
CA ASP A 55 7.06 -1.66 1.34
C ASP A 55 7.73 -1.66 -0.03
N ILE A 56 7.32 -0.74 -0.90
CA ILE A 56 7.87 -0.55 -2.24
C ILE A 56 8.11 0.92 -2.51
N ALA A 57 8.99 1.20 -3.48
CA ALA A 57 9.19 2.56 -3.95
C ALA A 57 9.39 2.61 -5.46
N PHE A 58 9.12 3.77 -6.05
CA PHE A 58 9.09 4.00 -7.48
C PHE A 58 10.03 5.14 -7.90
N GLN A 59 10.75 4.95 -9.00
CA GLN A 59 11.56 5.97 -9.68
C GLN A 59 11.54 5.69 -11.19
N ARG A 60 10.97 6.59 -11.98
CA ARG A 60 10.67 6.33 -13.40
C ARG A 60 9.92 5.00 -13.55
N LYS A 61 10.45 4.03 -14.31
CA LYS A 61 9.87 2.68 -14.44
C LYS A 61 10.37 1.69 -13.38
N HIS A 62 11.35 2.10 -12.58
CA HIS A 62 12.04 1.24 -11.63
C HIS A 62 11.21 1.09 -10.36
N ILE A 63 11.19 -0.12 -9.83
CA ILE A 63 10.47 -0.46 -8.61
C ILE A 63 11.44 -1.23 -7.71
N LYS A 64 11.52 -0.81 -6.47
CA LYS A 64 12.37 -1.39 -5.43
C LYS A 64 11.50 -1.83 -4.26
N THR A 65 11.96 -2.80 -3.47
CA THR A 65 11.30 -3.28 -2.25
C THR A 65 12.11 -2.87 -1.03
N ASN A 66 11.50 -2.85 0.15
CA ASN A 66 12.23 -2.66 1.40
C ASN A 66 12.96 -3.96 1.79
N SER A 67 14.10 -4.19 1.14
CA SER A 67 14.88 -5.42 1.27
C SER A 67 16.31 -5.24 0.76
N GLY A 68 17.15 -6.27 0.94
CA GLY A 68 18.45 -6.38 0.29
C GLY A 68 19.30 -5.12 0.47
N LEU A 69 19.69 -4.50 -0.64
CA LEU A 69 20.48 -3.26 -0.64
C LEU A 69 19.64 -1.98 -0.50
N SER A 70 18.30 -2.08 -0.51
CA SER A 70 17.37 -0.93 -0.51
C SER A 70 16.86 -0.54 0.89
N GLY A 71 16.82 -1.48 1.84
CA GLY A 71 16.31 -1.23 3.19
C GLY A 71 16.46 -2.42 4.14
N MET A 72 16.22 -2.19 5.44
CA MET A 72 16.37 -3.21 6.49
C MET A 72 15.20 -4.20 6.61
N GLY A 73 14.18 -4.04 5.77
CA GLY A 73 13.02 -4.91 5.73
C GLY A 73 13.31 -6.33 5.20
N MET A 74 12.32 -7.19 5.38
CA MET A 74 12.26 -8.54 4.80
C MET A 74 11.42 -8.57 3.52
N GLY A 75 11.22 -7.41 2.88
CA GLY A 75 10.50 -7.33 1.62
C GLY A 75 11.16 -8.18 0.54
N ALA A 76 10.42 -8.48 -0.51
CA ALA A 76 10.95 -9.16 -1.69
C ALA A 76 9.91 -9.09 -2.80
N ALA A 77 10.27 -9.53 -4.00
CA ALA A 77 9.27 -9.82 -5.01
C ALA A 77 9.57 -11.13 -5.74
N SER A 78 8.53 -11.70 -6.33
CA SER A 78 8.61 -12.90 -7.15
C SER A 78 7.89 -12.65 -8.47
N VAL A 79 8.37 -13.29 -9.54
CA VAL A 79 7.76 -13.26 -10.86
C VAL A 79 7.56 -14.66 -11.38
N ASP A 80 6.40 -14.93 -11.97
CA ASP A 80 6.20 -16.03 -12.92
C ASP A 80 5.90 -15.45 -14.30
N SER A 81 6.88 -15.56 -15.19
CA SER A 81 6.79 -15.04 -16.55
C SER A 81 6.08 -15.99 -17.53
N SER A 82 5.62 -17.16 -17.07
CA SER A 82 4.84 -18.11 -17.88
C SER A 82 3.34 -17.83 -17.86
N MET A 83 2.90 -16.97 -16.96
CA MET A 83 1.50 -16.61 -16.73
C MET A 83 1.30 -15.09 -16.75
N THR A 84 0.06 -14.64 -16.92
CA THR A 84 -0.27 -13.20 -16.89
C THR A 84 -1.41 -12.89 -15.93
N TRP A 85 -1.38 -11.69 -15.36
CA TRP A 85 -2.48 -11.20 -14.54
C TRP A 85 -3.77 -10.93 -15.31
N ILE A 86 -3.70 -10.83 -16.65
CA ILE A 86 -4.90 -10.73 -17.50
C ILE A 86 -5.78 -11.97 -17.30
N ASP A 87 -5.17 -13.15 -17.26
CA ASP A 87 -5.89 -14.42 -17.18
C ASP A 87 -6.06 -14.89 -15.73
N GLU A 88 -5.12 -14.56 -14.85
CA GLU A 88 -4.93 -15.28 -13.59
C GLU A 88 -5.32 -14.50 -12.32
N TRP A 89 -5.72 -13.24 -12.45
CA TRP A 89 -6.01 -12.37 -11.30
C TRP A 89 -6.94 -13.02 -10.26
N ASN A 90 -8.03 -13.64 -10.73
CA ASN A 90 -9.03 -14.27 -9.89
C ASN A 90 -8.76 -15.76 -9.57
N ASN A 91 -7.77 -16.37 -10.23
CA ASN A 91 -7.54 -17.82 -10.16
C ASN A 91 -6.39 -18.18 -9.22
N ILE A 92 -5.40 -17.29 -9.10
CA ILE A 92 -4.25 -17.52 -8.21
C ILE A 92 -4.60 -17.14 -6.79
N ASN A 93 -4.36 -18.06 -5.85
CA ASN A 93 -4.23 -17.74 -4.43
C ASN A 93 -2.74 -17.60 -4.11
N SER A 94 -2.31 -16.40 -3.75
CA SER A 94 -0.90 -16.08 -3.51
C SER A 94 -0.31 -16.92 -2.36
N ASN A 95 -1.09 -17.27 -1.34
CA ASN A 95 -0.60 -18.09 -0.23
C ASN A 95 -0.30 -19.55 -0.62
N LEU A 96 -0.84 -20.02 -1.76
CA LEU A 96 -0.59 -21.36 -2.30
C LEU A 96 0.41 -21.35 -3.46
N PHE A 97 0.88 -20.16 -3.84
CA PHE A 97 1.79 -20.00 -4.95
C PHE A 97 3.22 -20.34 -4.52
N ASN A 98 4.00 -20.96 -5.41
CA ASN A 98 5.39 -21.27 -5.13
C ASN A 98 6.26 -20.05 -5.47
N HIS A 99 6.71 -19.33 -4.45
CA HIS A 99 7.48 -18.10 -4.62
C HIS A 99 8.99 -18.37 -4.66
N GLU A 100 9.65 -17.83 -5.67
CA GLU A 100 11.08 -17.57 -5.66
C GLU A 100 11.28 -16.09 -5.30
N TRP A 101 11.51 -15.83 -4.01
CA TRP A 101 11.68 -14.46 -3.50
C TRP A 101 13.03 -13.88 -3.91
N ILE A 102 12.99 -12.71 -4.51
CA ILE A 102 14.17 -11.95 -4.93
C ILE A 102 14.22 -10.64 -4.15
N GLU A 103 15.30 -10.45 -3.41
CA GLU A 103 15.63 -9.19 -2.74
C GLU A 103 16.27 -8.19 -3.72
N ASP A 104 16.30 -6.93 -3.30
CA ASP A 104 16.86 -5.86 -4.10
C ASP A 104 18.38 -5.94 -4.25
N SER A 105 18.85 -5.72 -5.47
CA SER A 105 20.27 -5.76 -5.83
C SER A 105 20.60 -4.67 -6.85
N VAL A 106 21.87 -4.55 -7.22
CA VAL A 106 22.32 -3.58 -8.23
C VAL A 106 21.99 -4.08 -9.64
N LEU A 107 21.32 -3.24 -10.44
CA LEU A 107 21.13 -3.42 -11.88
C LEU A 107 21.68 -2.20 -12.64
N ASN A 108 22.20 -2.42 -13.85
CA ASN A 108 22.95 -1.43 -14.63
C ASN A 108 22.13 -0.79 -15.76
N ASP A 109 20.87 -0.47 -15.50
CA ASP A 109 19.91 0.05 -16.48
C ASP A 109 19.22 1.35 -16.01
N PHE A 110 19.84 2.07 -15.08
CA PHE A 110 19.41 3.42 -14.68
C PHE A 110 20.00 4.45 -15.62
N TYR A 111 19.14 5.28 -16.21
CA TYR A 111 19.57 6.28 -17.19
C TYR A 111 20.00 7.58 -16.50
N ASP A 112 21.24 8.00 -16.75
CA ASP A 112 21.78 9.26 -16.27
C ASP A 112 21.52 10.39 -17.30
N LEU A 113 20.83 11.44 -16.87
CA LEU A 113 20.47 12.59 -17.72
C LEU A 113 21.67 13.47 -18.11
N THR A 114 22.74 13.45 -17.33
CA THR A 114 23.94 14.26 -17.53
C THR A 114 24.90 13.59 -18.50
N THR A 115 25.16 12.29 -18.30
CA THR A 115 26.10 11.53 -19.13
C THR A 115 25.44 10.83 -20.31
N HIS A 116 24.10 10.71 -20.31
CA HIS A 116 23.33 9.95 -21.29
C HIS A 116 23.78 8.48 -21.38
N THR A 117 24.19 7.90 -20.26
CA THR A 117 24.61 6.49 -20.16
C THR A 117 23.74 5.73 -19.16
N PHE A 118 23.65 4.42 -19.35
CA PHE A 118 23.09 3.53 -18.34
C PHE A 118 24.14 3.20 -17.28
N GLY A 119 23.74 3.30 -16.01
CA GLY A 119 24.58 3.08 -14.85
C GLY A 119 23.90 2.23 -13.78
N PRO A 120 24.58 2.00 -12.65
CA PRO A 120 24.07 1.19 -11.56
C PRO A 120 22.95 1.92 -10.82
N GLY A 121 21.93 1.18 -10.42
CA GLY A 121 20.97 1.56 -9.40
C GLY A 121 20.42 0.33 -8.69
N ILE A 122 19.90 0.54 -7.48
CA ILE A 122 19.37 -0.55 -6.66
C ILE A 122 17.87 -0.66 -6.91
N LYS A 123 17.41 -1.86 -7.27
CA LYS A 123 15.99 -2.16 -7.49
C LYS A 123 15.72 -3.65 -7.43
N ASN A 124 14.45 -4.01 -7.54
CA ASN A 124 14.04 -5.40 -7.58
C ASN A 124 14.02 -5.95 -9.01
N SER A 125 14.73 -7.06 -9.27
CA SER A 125 14.80 -7.65 -10.62
C SER A 125 13.51 -8.35 -11.04
N ALA A 126 12.76 -8.96 -10.11
CA ALA A 126 11.44 -9.51 -10.40
C ALA A 126 10.48 -8.40 -10.82
N LEU A 127 10.40 -7.32 -10.04
CA LEU A 127 9.51 -6.21 -10.40
C LEU A 127 9.94 -5.50 -11.68
N ASN A 128 11.24 -5.40 -11.97
CA ASN A 128 11.73 -4.82 -13.23
C ASN A 128 11.21 -5.53 -14.50
N SER A 129 10.77 -6.79 -14.37
CA SER A 129 10.21 -7.57 -15.48
C SER A 129 8.81 -7.13 -15.91
N TRP A 130 8.20 -6.16 -15.23
CA TRP A 130 6.84 -5.72 -15.53
C TRP A 130 6.67 -5.10 -16.92
N GLY A 131 7.74 -4.53 -17.48
CA GLY A 131 7.72 -3.95 -18.81
C GLY A 131 9.09 -3.48 -19.30
N TRP A 132 9.16 -3.18 -20.59
CA TRP A 132 10.38 -2.81 -21.30
C TRP A 132 10.09 -1.69 -22.31
N PHE A 133 11.11 -0.89 -22.65
CA PHE A 133 10.99 0.15 -23.67
C PHE A 133 11.40 -0.39 -25.04
N ASP A 134 10.60 -0.14 -26.07
CA ASP A 134 10.95 -0.41 -27.46
C ASP A 134 11.86 0.66 -28.08
N ASP A 135 12.18 0.49 -29.36
CA ASP A 135 13.04 1.39 -30.12
C ASP A 135 12.40 2.79 -30.31
N GLU A 136 11.08 2.92 -30.14
CA GLU A 136 10.32 4.16 -30.12
C GLU A 136 10.16 4.77 -28.71
N TYR A 137 10.86 4.23 -27.71
CA TYR A 137 10.78 4.63 -26.30
C TYR A 137 9.38 4.53 -25.69
N GLN A 138 8.54 3.62 -26.22
CA GLN A 138 7.25 3.29 -25.65
C GLN A 138 7.38 2.10 -24.69
N LEU A 139 6.75 2.20 -23.52
CA LEU A 139 6.77 1.12 -22.55
C LEU A 139 5.75 0.04 -22.95
N ASN A 140 6.26 -1.15 -23.21
CA ASN A 140 5.51 -2.38 -23.42
C ASN A 140 5.39 -3.12 -22.08
N VAL A 141 4.14 -3.35 -21.65
CA VAL A 141 3.83 -4.04 -20.40
C VAL A 141 3.74 -5.55 -20.65
N ASN A 142 4.39 -6.34 -19.81
CA ASN A 142 4.39 -7.80 -19.93
C ASN A 142 3.18 -8.48 -19.25
N HIS A 143 2.56 -7.79 -18.28
CA HIS A 143 1.44 -8.30 -17.47
C HIS A 143 1.76 -9.60 -16.72
N TYR A 144 3.03 -9.92 -16.46
CA TYR A 144 3.42 -11.13 -15.73
C TYR A 144 2.80 -11.19 -14.33
N VAL A 145 2.64 -12.41 -13.84
CA VAL A 145 2.21 -12.68 -12.46
C VAL A 145 3.34 -12.27 -11.52
N LEU A 146 3.16 -11.11 -10.89
CA LEU A 146 4.09 -10.52 -9.93
C LEU A 146 3.47 -10.50 -8.54
N HIS A 147 4.26 -10.91 -7.55
CA HIS A 147 3.91 -10.78 -6.15
C HIS A 147 4.99 -10.02 -5.39
N VAL A 148 4.57 -9.27 -4.36
CA VAL A 148 5.44 -8.55 -3.44
C VAL A 148 5.24 -9.10 -2.04
N LEU A 149 6.33 -9.36 -1.32
CA LEU A 149 6.33 -9.62 0.11
C LEU A 149 6.53 -8.29 0.84
N THR A 150 5.69 -7.99 1.83
CA THR A 150 5.78 -6.75 2.61
C THR A 150 7.10 -6.65 3.38
N SER A 151 7.45 -5.41 3.75
CA SER A 151 8.68 -5.07 4.49
C SER A 151 8.86 -5.81 5.83
N ASP A 152 7.77 -6.25 6.45
CA ASP A 152 7.76 -7.06 7.68
C ASP A 152 7.75 -8.57 7.43
N GLY A 153 7.72 -8.99 6.15
CA GLY A 153 7.70 -10.38 5.73
C GLY A 153 6.41 -11.15 6.02
N GLN A 154 5.31 -10.46 6.37
CA GLN A 154 4.09 -11.12 6.84
C GLN A 154 3.05 -11.35 5.76
N ASN A 155 2.94 -10.45 4.77
CA ASN A 155 1.86 -10.47 3.79
C ASN A 155 2.39 -10.54 2.36
N ILE A 156 1.68 -11.31 1.54
CA ILE A 156 1.94 -11.44 0.12
C ILE A 156 0.89 -10.65 -0.65
N VAL A 157 1.36 -9.76 -1.50
CA VAL A 157 0.53 -8.87 -2.31
C VAL A 157 0.60 -9.30 -3.77
N LYS A 158 -0.56 -9.54 -4.40
CA LYS A 158 -0.68 -9.56 -5.86
C LYS A 158 -0.40 -8.16 -6.36
N PHE A 159 0.58 -7.99 -7.24
CA PHE A 159 0.99 -6.68 -7.71
C PHE A 159 0.96 -6.65 -9.23
N TRP A 160 0.19 -5.75 -9.84
CA TRP A 160 0.01 -5.69 -11.29
C TRP A 160 0.17 -4.26 -11.80
N PRO A 161 1.40 -3.80 -12.09
CA PRO A 161 1.61 -2.57 -12.83
C PRO A 161 1.21 -2.77 -14.29
N PHE A 162 0.37 -1.88 -14.80
CA PHE A 162 -0.21 -2.00 -16.15
C PHE A 162 -0.21 -0.70 -16.96
N SER A 163 0.22 0.42 -16.39
CA SER A 163 0.46 1.67 -17.13
C SER A 163 1.69 2.40 -16.60
N TYR A 164 2.31 3.20 -17.47
CA TYR A 164 3.46 4.07 -17.18
C TYR A 164 3.22 5.54 -17.52
N TYR A 165 2.11 5.81 -18.21
CA TYR A 165 1.80 7.12 -18.75
C TYR A 165 0.56 7.69 -18.08
N ASN A 166 0.58 8.99 -17.79
CA ASN A 166 -0.63 9.69 -17.38
C ASN A 166 -1.52 10.03 -18.59
N ASN A 167 -2.67 10.65 -18.33
CA ASN A 167 -3.65 11.02 -19.35
C ASN A 167 -3.10 12.00 -20.43
N ASN A 168 -1.99 12.67 -20.16
CA ASN A 168 -1.32 13.59 -21.10
C ASN A 168 -0.19 12.90 -21.88
N GLY A 169 0.03 11.60 -21.68
CA GLY A 169 1.12 10.84 -22.29
C GLY A 169 2.49 11.08 -21.66
N GLN A 170 2.56 11.71 -20.48
CA GLN A 170 3.82 11.90 -19.77
C GLN A 170 4.20 10.59 -19.07
N GLY A 171 5.43 10.12 -19.31
CA GLY A 171 5.94 8.89 -18.71
C GLY A 171 6.47 9.11 -17.28
N GLY A 172 6.41 8.06 -16.47
CA GLY A 172 6.80 8.08 -15.06
C GLY A 172 5.60 8.01 -14.10
N PHE A 173 4.41 7.80 -14.63
CA PHE A 173 3.19 7.66 -13.83
C PHE A 173 2.81 6.18 -13.84
N ILE A 174 3.27 5.44 -12.84
CA ILE A 174 3.00 4.00 -12.77
C ILE A 174 1.61 3.81 -12.20
N THR A 175 0.72 3.21 -12.98
CA THR A 175 -0.58 2.73 -12.50
C THR A 175 -0.51 1.22 -12.29
N PHE A 176 -0.92 0.77 -11.10
CA PHE A 176 -0.94 -0.63 -10.75
C PHE A 176 -2.23 -0.99 -10.02
N ARG A 177 -2.69 -2.23 -10.25
CA ARG A 177 -3.68 -2.90 -9.42
C ARG A 177 -2.95 -3.75 -8.41
N TYR A 178 -3.37 -3.75 -7.16
CA TYR A 178 -2.83 -4.69 -6.19
C TYR A 178 -3.93 -5.28 -5.33
N SER A 179 -3.65 -6.48 -4.80
CA SER A 179 -4.56 -7.12 -3.87
C SER A 179 -3.84 -7.94 -2.82
N SER A 180 -4.34 -7.90 -1.60
CA SER A 180 -3.73 -8.56 -0.44
C SER A 180 -4.79 -8.85 0.62
N ASP A 181 -4.54 -9.86 1.44
CA ASP A 181 -5.35 -10.20 2.62
C ASP A 181 -5.07 -9.25 3.79
N PHE A 182 -4.61 -8.02 3.51
CA PHE A 182 -4.45 -6.99 4.53
C PHE A 182 -5.78 -6.87 5.27
N SER A 183 -5.73 -7.04 6.59
CA SER A 183 -6.57 -6.20 7.42
C SER A 183 -6.04 -4.80 7.17
N ILE A 184 -6.66 -4.06 6.25
CA ILE A 184 -6.50 -2.61 6.28
C ILE A 184 -6.77 -2.27 7.74
N ASN A 185 -5.91 -1.49 8.38
CA ASN A 185 -6.28 -0.82 9.61
C ASN A 185 -7.41 0.17 9.26
N SER A 186 -8.56 -0.31 8.77
CA SER A 186 -9.81 0.37 8.99
C SER A 186 -9.91 0.42 10.49
N CYS A 187 -9.75 1.62 11.03
CA CYS A 187 -9.88 1.84 12.45
C CYS A 187 -11.20 1.18 12.90
N GLU A 188 -11.14 0.03 13.58
CA GLU A 188 -12.31 -0.77 13.95
C GLU A 188 -12.99 -0.17 15.20
N TYR A 189 -13.10 1.16 15.22
CA TYR A 189 -13.74 1.93 16.27
C TYR A 189 -14.81 2.81 15.63
N ASP A 190 -15.87 3.07 16.40
CA ASP A 190 -16.91 3.98 15.95
C ASP A 190 -16.30 5.38 15.76
N ILE A 191 -16.73 6.09 14.72
CA ILE A 191 -16.32 7.47 14.51
C ILE A 191 -16.69 8.30 15.75
N GLY A 192 -15.71 9.01 16.31
CA GLY A 192 -15.83 9.72 17.58
C GLY A 192 -15.38 8.96 18.83
N ASP A 193 -15.08 7.64 18.78
CA ASP A 193 -14.50 6.86 19.89
C ASP A 193 -12.97 7.00 19.93
N VAL A 194 -12.48 8.22 20.10
CA VAL A 194 -11.05 8.53 20.01
C VAL A 194 -10.24 7.96 21.18
N SER A 195 -10.90 7.67 22.30
CA SER A 195 -10.31 6.96 23.44
C SER A 195 -10.21 5.45 23.23
N MET A 196 -10.87 4.91 22.20
CA MET A 196 -10.86 3.50 21.82
C MET A 196 -11.38 2.60 22.94
N ASP A 197 -12.34 3.10 23.72
CA ASP A 197 -12.90 2.38 24.86
C ASP A 197 -14.19 1.61 24.52
N GLY A 198 -14.65 1.74 23.28
CA GLY A 198 -15.87 1.14 22.74
C GLY A 198 -17.12 1.99 22.98
N ASN A 199 -17.02 3.20 23.53
CA ASN A 199 -18.16 4.08 23.78
C ASN A 199 -17.84 5.53 23.41
N VAL A 200 -18.59 6.08 22.45
CA VAL A 200 -18.53 7.52 22.15
C VAL A 200 -19.15 8.34 23.29
N ASN A 201 -18.30 9.00 24.08
CA ASN A 201 -18.69 9.73 25.29
C ASN A 201 -17.81 10.99 25.53
N VAL A 202 -17.99 11.63 26.69
CA VAL A 202 -17.29 12.87 27.02
C VAL A 202 -15.76 12.71 27.10
N THR A 203 -15.29 11.49 27.34
CA THR A 203 -13.86 11.16 27.37
C THR A 203 -13.21 11.39 26.00
N ASP A 204 -13.91 11.06 24.91
CA ASP A 204 -13.41 11.28 23.54
C ASP A 204 -13.35 12.76 23.18
N VAL A 205 -14.36 13.53 23.61
CA VAL A 205 -14.36 14.99 23.48
C VAL A 205 -13.15 15.60 24.18
N VAL A 206 -12.86 15.16 25.40
CA VAL A 206 -11.67 15.63 26.15
C VAL A 206 -10.39 15.22 25.45
N SER A 207 -10.33 14.01 24.87
CA SER A 207 -9.19 13.57 24.08
C SER A 207 -8.94 14.49 22.88
N ILE A 208 -9.97 14.79 22.08
CA ILE A 208 -9.85 15.65 20.90
C ILE A 208 -9.41 17.05 21.29
N ILE A 209 -9.91 17.59 22.40
CA ILE A 209 -9.44 18.89 22.92
C ILE A 209 -7.95 18.83 23.25
N ASN A 210 -7.47 17.77 23.89
CA ASN A 210 -6.04 17.62 24.19
C ASN A 210 -5.19 17.56 22.92
N TYR A 211 -5.68 16.89 21.88
CA TYR A 211 -5.01 16.87 20.57
C TYR A 211 -4.97 18.27 19.93
N ILE A 212 -6.10 18.99 19.87
CA ILE A 212 -6.17 20.36 19.34
C ILE A 212 -5.23 21.32 20.10
N LEU A 213 -5.05 21.10 21.40
CA LEU A 213 -4.13 21.88 22.24
C LEU A 213 -2.66 21.44 22.14
N ASN A 214 -2.33 20.45 21.29
CA ASN A 214 -1.02 19.83 21.16
C ASN A 214 -0.47 19.24 22.48
N ASN A 215 -1.35 18.70 23.32
CA ASN A 215 -0.97 18.02 24.56
C ASN A 215 -0.75 16.51 24.36
N VAL A 216 -1.26 15.95 23.27
CA VAL A 216 -1.14 14.54 22.88
C VAL A 216 -0.99 14.44 21.36
N ASP A 217 -0.25 13.45 20.90
CA ASP A 217 -0.18 13.08 19.49
C ASP A 217 -1.10 11.89 19.24
N TYR A 218 -1.76 11.89 18.08
CA TYR A 218 -2.66 10.81 17.66
C TYR A 218 -1.95 9.88 16.68
N ASN A 219 -2.29 8.59 16.75
CA ASN A 219 -1.98 7.64 15.69
C ASN A 219 -2.97 7.78 14.53
N ASP A 220 -2.70 7.10 13.40
CA ASP A 220 -3.51 7.23 12.19
C ASP A 220 -4.99 6.85 12.39
N CYS A 221 -5.24 5.84 13.22
CA CYS A 221 -6.59 5.39 13.59
C CYS A 221 -7.33 6.49 14.38
N GLN A 222 -6.67 7.09 15.37
CA GLN A 222 -7.22 8.22 16.15
C GLN A 222 -7.45 9.46 15.29
N LEU A 223 -6.57 9.75 14.33
CA LEU A 223 -6.75 10.85 13.38
C LEU A 223 -8.02 10.65 12.53
N GLN A 224 -8.23 9.42 12.03
CA GLN A 224 -9.41 9.08 11.23
C GLN A 224 -10.71 9.18 12.03
N ILE A 225 -10.78 8.61 13.24
CA ILE A 225 -12.02 8.61 14.03
C ILE A 225 -12.28 9.93 14.77
N ALA A 226 -11.26 10.78 14.94
CA ALA A 226 -11.43 12.13 15.48
C ALA A 226 -12.01 13.12 14.47
N ASP A 227 -11.80 12.92 13.15
CA ASP A 227 -12.41 13.70 12.07
C ASP A 227 -13.87 13.28 11.85
N TYR A 228 -14.71 13.62 12.82
CA TYR A 228 -16.13 13.27 12.79
C TYR A 228 -16.88 13.91 11.62
N SER A 229 -16.46 15.10 11.18
CA SER A 229 -17.05 15.80 10.04
C SER A 229 -16.58 15.28 8.68
N GLN A 230 -15.51 14.48 8.65
CA GLN A 230 -14.89 13.92 7.45
C GLN A 230 -14.41 15.00 6.48
N ASP A 231 -13.95 16.14 7.00
CA ASP A 231 -13.44 17.26 6.21
C ASP A 231 -11.91 17.27 6.11
N GLY A 232 -11.23 16.31 6.74
CA GLY A 232 -9.79 16.14 6.79
C GLY A 232 -9.10 17.01 7.85
N ILE A 233 -9.84 17.75 8.69
CA ILE A 233 -9.29 18.69 9.67
C ILE A 233 -9.95 18.47 11.04
N ILE A 234 -9.19 17.94 12.00
CA ILE A 234 -9.67 17.78 13.38
C ILE A 234 -9.77 19.15 14.07
N ASN A 235 -10.98 19.63 14.29
CA ASN A 235 -11.28 20.94 14.86
C ASN A 235 -12.56 20.94 15.72
N ILE A 236 -13.06 22.14 16.05
CA ILE A 236 -14.25 22.30 16.90
C ILE A 236 -15.52 21.73 16.28
N THR A 237 -15.57 21.61 14.96
CA THR A 237 -16.71 21.06 14.21
C THR A 237 -16.92 19.59 14.54
N ASP A 238 -15.82 18.82 14.66
CA ASP A 238 -15.87 17.41 15.03
C ASP A 238 -16.35 17.21 16.47
N ILE A 239 -15.85 18.04 17.38
CA ILE A 239 -16.30 18.07 18.78
C ILE A 239 -17.81 18.31 18.87
N ILE A 240 -18.34 19.28 18.10
CA ILE A 240 -19.79 19.57 18.08
C ILE A 240 -20.56 18.36 17.53
N GLY A 241 -20.03 17.70 16.50
CA GLY A 241 -20.62 16.49 15.93
C GLY A 241 -20.75 15.36 16.96
N ILE A 242 -19.68 15.09 17.70
CA ILE A 242 -19.64 14.06 18.75
C ILE A 242 -20.57 14.42 19.91
N ILE A 243 -20.58 15.68 20.36
CA ILE A 243 -21.50 16.13 21.42
C ILE A 243 -22.96 15.91 21.03
N ASN A 244 -23.31 16.14 19.75
CA ASN A 244 -24.67 15.89 19.27
C ASN A 244 -25.07 14.41 19.30
N ILE A 245 -24.12 13.47 19.23
CA ILE A 245 -24.41 12.06 19.48
C ILE A 245 -24.64 11.82 20.98
N ILE A 246 -23.73 12.31 21.83
CA ILE A 246 -23.74 12.04 23.28
C ILE A 246 -25.04 12.50 23.95
N ILE A 247 -25.63 13.60 23.46
CA ILE A 247 -26.83 14.21 24.06
C ILE A 247 -28.16 13.65 23.51
N ASN A 248 -28.13 12.79 22.48
CA ASN A 248 -29.32 12.19 21.85
C ASN A 248 -29.49 10.72 22.21
#